data_AF-A0A1Z8P1R9-F1
#
_entry.id   AF-A0A1Z8P1R9-F1
#
_cell.length_a   1.000
_cell.length_b   1.000
_cell.length_c   1.000
_cell.angle_alpha   90.00
_cell.angle_beta   90.00
_cell.angle_gamma   90.00
#
_symmetry.space_group_name_H-M   'P 1'
#
loop_
_entity.id
_entity.type
_entity.pdbx_description
1 polymer ?
#
loop_
_entity_poly.entity_id
_entity_poly.type
_entity_poly.pdbx_seq_one_letter_code
_entity_poly.pdbx_strand_id
1 'polypeptide(L)'
;MSIQVLSKKIRDLQSNWPDNWIGMRETFRSCYERLGLISPFDPETERVSRLIAAGLAVSNFVEHSCKKMARKNKEPNYHSRLHTAIVLESLTALLLEHRKINKITTKSLLGEEILVLVAMAGHDAGHNGSRNSSTCQLESRSFRLIRPLLEAAKCNQKDIYDIKRIIWSTDPTLYARLHKGAQTTEFELNHPAWQAVICQEADILASAIPEFGKNLTQRLADEWRKLDPISAEGLLSRGGRIYFLTHYAKFSSPAARSLGLQKIVDEQLSGLQGSYSSRNP
;
A
#
# COMPACT_ATOMS: atom_id res chain seq x y z
N MET A 1 -10.39 10.50 -7.29
CA MET A 1 -9.14 11.25 -7.61
C MET A 1 -8.58 10.66 -8.89
N SER A 2 -8.16 11.43 -9.89
CA SER A 2 -7.65 10.81 -11.13
C SER A 2 -6.24 10.23 -10.95
N ILE A 3 -5.86 9.29 -11.81
CA ILE A 3 -4.52 8.69 -11.81
C ILE A 3 -3.43 9.75 -12.02
N GLN A 4 -3.70 10.81 -12.80
CA GLN A 4 -2.74 11.90 -13.02
C GLN A 4 -2.48 12.72 -11.75
N VAL A 5 -3.53 12.95 -10.94
CA VAL A 5 -3.39 13.63 -9.64
C VAL A 5 -2.60 12.76 -8.67
N LEU A 6 -2.88 11.46 -8.63
CA LEU A 6 -2.09 10.52 -7.82
C LEU A 6 -0.62 10.48 -8.26
N SER A 7 -0.35 10.37 -9.57
CA SER A 7 1.02 10.38 -10.10
C SER A 7 1.76 11.66 -9.72
N LYS A 8 1.09 12.83 -9.76
CA LYS A 8 1.70 14.08 -9.29
C LYS A 8 2.11 13.99 -7.81
N LYS A 9 1.22 13.48 -6.94
CA LYS A 9 1.52 13.31 -5.52
C LYS A 9 2.68 12.34 -5.28
N ILE A 10 2.75 11.24 -6.02
CA ILE A 10 3.87 10.28 -5.94
C ILE A 10 5.18 10.95 -6.39
N ARG A 11 5.17 11.70 -7.49
CA ARG A 11 6.34 12.48 -7.94
C ARG A 11 6.79 13.49 -6.89
N ASP A 12 5.85 14.21 -6.28
CA ASP A 12 6.16 15.21 -5.26
C ASP A 12 6.81 14.53 -4.04
N LEU A 13 6.31 13.37 -3.60
CA LEU A 13 6.93 12.57 -2.54
C LEU A 13 8.36 12.13 -2.92
N GLN A 14 8.55 11.60 -4.14
CA GLN A 14 9.85 11.14 -4.62
C GLN A 14 10.87 12.27 -4.76
N SER A 15 10.43 13.45 -5.22
CA SER A 15 11.31 14.61 -5.48
C SER A 15 11.80 15.26 -4.19
N ASN A 16 11.03 15.16 -3.10
CA ASN A 16 11.40 15.70 -1.80
C ASN A 16 12.12 14.69 -0.89
N TRP A 17 12.24 13.43 -1.32
CA TRP A 17 12.85 12.37 -0.52
C TRP A 17 14.38 12.35 -0.61
N PRO A 18 15.12 12.10 0.50
CA PRO A 18 14.63 11.88 1.86
C PRO A 18 14.58 13.15 2.73
N ASP A 19 15.20 14.24 2.30
CA ASP A 19 15.57 15.33 3.20
C ASP A 19 14.52 16.43 3.35
N ASN A 20 13.68 16.65 2.31
CA ASN A 20 12.73 17.77 2.25
C ASN A 20 11.27 17.34 2.34
N TRP A 21 11.00 16.05 2.50
CA TRP A 21 9.64 15.54 2.52
C TRP A 21 8.95 15.78 3.88
N ILE A 22 7.62 15.81 3.85
CA ILE A 22 6.78 16.20 5.00
C ILE A 22 6.77 15.19 6.17
N GLY A 23 7.30 13.98 5.96
CA GLY A 23 7.31 12.89 6.94
C GLY A 23 6.03 12.04 6.95
N MET A 24 6.11 10.86 7.59
CA MET A 24 5.01 9.90 7.63
C MET A 24 3.76 10.43 8.35
N ARG A 25 3.92 11.14 9.48
CA ARG A 25 2.79 11.63 10.28
C ARG A 25 1.92 12.60 9.48
N GLU A 26 2.55 13.54 8.78
CA GLU A 26 1.83 14.54 7.98
C GLU A 26 1.25 13.94 6.70
N THR A 27 1.95 12.97 6.09
CA THR A 27 1.38 12.17 4.99
C THR A 27 0.10 11.47 5.42
N PHE A 28 0.12 10.75 6.55
CA PHE A 28 -1.06 10.07 7.10
C PHE A 28 -2.20 11.04 7.40
N ARG A 29 -1.88 12.19 8.03
CA ARG A 29 -2.85 13.26 8.30
C ARG A 29 -3.55 13.73 7.03
N SER A 30 -2.75 14.13 6.04
CA SER A 30 -3.25 14.59 4.73
C SER A 30 -4.08 13.53 4.01
N CYS A 31 -3.80 12.24 4.21
CA CYS A 31 -4.59 11.14 3.67
C CYS A 31 -5.99 11.06 4.29
N TYR A 32 -6.11 10.99 5.62
CA TYR A 32 -7.45 10.88 6.22
C TYR A 32 -8.26 12.17 6.10
N GLU A 33 -7.64 13.36 6.16
CA GLU A 33 -8.34 14.64 6.02
C GLU A 33 -8.97 14.82 4.64
N ARG A 34 -8.37 14.25 3.59
CA ARG A 34 -8.96 14.24 2.25
C ARG A 34 -10.18 13.33 2.13
N LEU A 35 -10.24 12.27 2.94
CA LEU A 35 -11.42 11.41 3.01
C LEU A 35 -12.52 12.08 3.82
N GLY A 36 -12.17 12.85 4.85
CA GLY A 36 -13.12 13.68 5.55
C GLY A 36 -12.67 14.07 6.94
N LEU A 37 -13.54 14.83 7.61
CA LEU A 37 -13.35 15.18 9.01
C LEU A 37 -14.20 14.27 9.90
N ILE A 38 -13.86 14.20 11.18
CA ILE A 38 -14.70 13.53 12.17
C ILE A 38 -15.99 14.35 12.31
N SER A 39 -17.16 13.69 12.26
CA SER A 39 -18.44 14.33 12.57
C SER A 39 -18.76 14.11 14.04
N PRO A 40 -18.94 15.14 14.88
CA PRO A 40 -19.23 14.95 16.31
C PRO A 40 -20.60 14.31 16.60
N PHE A 41 -21.45 14.19 15.57
CA PHE A 41 -22.79 13.59 15.67
C PHE A 41 -22.81 12.12 15.19
N ASP A 42 -21.68 11.59 14.72
CA ASP A 42 -21.59 10.21 14.26
C ASP A 42 -21.43 9.26 15.46
N PRO A 43 -22.25 8.21 15.62
CA PRO A 43 -22.06 7.19 16.66
C PRO A 43 -20.65 6.57 16.67
N GLU A 44 -19.98 6.50 15.52
CA GLU A 44 -18.62 5.95 15.38
C GLU A 44 -17.51 6.96 15.72
N THR A 45 -17.84 8.19 16.13
CA THR A 45 -16.89 9.29 16.43
C THR A 45 -15.74 8.84 17.32
N GLU A 46 -16.07 8.13 18.41
CA GLU A 46 -15.06 7.70 19.38
C GLU A 46 -14.12 6.64 18.78
N ARG A 47 -14.68 5.68 18.04
CA ARG A 47 -13.90 4.66 17.33
C ARG A 47 -12.97 5.30 16.31
N VAL A 48 -13.49 6.19 15.47
CA VAL A 48 -12.71 6.92 14.45
C VAL A 48 -11.60 7.74 15.10
N SER A 49 -11.89 8.44 16.21
CA SER A 49 -10.89 9.24 16.95
C SER A 49 -9.74 8.37 17.49
N ARG A 50 -10.05 7.19 18.04
CA ARG A 50 -9.05 6.22 18.52
C ARG A 50 -8.20 5.68 17.38
N LEU A 51 -8.82 5.36 16.23
CA LEU A 51 -8.10 4.92 15.03
C LEU A 51 -7.20 6.02 14.46
N ILE A 52 -7.64 7.28 14.43
CA ILE A 52 -6.77 8.41 14.04
C ILE A 52 -5.58 8.54 14.99
N ALA A 53 -5.82 8.51 16.31
CA ALA A 53 -4.75 8.58 17.30
C ALA A 53 -3.75 7.44 17.13
N ALA A 54 -4.24 6.22 16.90
CA ALA A 54 -3.43 5.05 16.61
C ALA A 54 -2.60 5.22 15.33
N GLY A 55 -3.22 5.65 14.23
CA GLY A 55 -2.54 5.88 12.97
C GLY A 55 -1.44 6.94 13.07
N LEU A 56 -1.71 8.06 13.74
CA LEU A 56 -0.70 9.09 14.01
C LEU A 56 0.47 8.56 14.86
N ALA A 57 0.20 7.69 15.84
CA ALA A 57 1.23 7.04 16.64
C ALA A 57 2.06 6.03 15.82
N VAL A 58 1.39 5.22 14.99
CA VAL A 58 2.04 4.26 14.08
C VAL A 58 2.91 4.98 13.06
N SER A 59 2.40 6.02 12.40
CA SER A 59 3.18 6.81 11.44
C SER A 59 4.40 7.48 12.08
N ASN A 60 4.26 7.97 13.31
CA ASN A 60 5.42 8.45 14.07
C ASN A 60 6.43 7.35 14.35
N PHE A 61 5.97 6.17 14.77
CA PHE A 61 6.86 5.04 15.02
C PHE A 61 7.62 4.63 13.76
N VAL A 62 6.93 4.50 12.62
CA VAL A 62 7.56 4.19 11.32
C VAL A 62 8.58 5.26 10.94
N GLU A 63 8.24 6.54 11.06
CA GLU A 63 9.18 7.65 10.81
C GLU A 63 10.48 7.50 11.63
N HIS A 64 10.35 7.34 12.94
CA HIS A 64 11.51 7.32 13.85
C HIS A 64 12.31 6.02 13.72
N SER A 65 11.64 4.87 13.59
CA SER A 65 12.30 3.57 13.45
C SER A 65 13.11 3.50 12.17
N CYS A 66 12.53 3.90 11.03
CA CYS A 66 13.22 3.92 9.76
C CYS A 66 14.29 5.01 9.69
N LYS A 67 14.09 6.21 10.27
CA LYS A 67 15.18 7.21 10.43
C LYS A 67 16.38 6.64 11.19
N LYS A 68 16.13 5.89 12.27
CA LYS A 68 17.19 5.22 13.04
C LYS A 68 17.92 4.17 12.20
N MET A 69 17.22 3.47 11.30
CA MET A 69 17.82 2.52 10.36
C MET A 69 18.61 3.25 9.26
N ALA A 70 18.09 4.33 8.71
CA ALA A 70 18.72 5.16 7.67
C ALA A 70 20.08 5.71 8.12
N ARG A 71 20.17 6.22 9.37
CA ARG A 71 21.44 6.68 9.97
C ARG A 71 22.52 5.60 10.04
N LYS A 72 22.15 4.32 9.89
CA LYS A 72 23.05 3.17 9.87
C LYS A 72 23.14 2.52 8.48
N ASN A 73 22.60 3.16 7.44
CA ASN A 73 22.46 2.60 6.08
C ASN A 73 21.71 1.26 6.06
N LYS A 74 20.68 1.13 6.91
CA LYS A 74 19.85 -0.08 7.07
C LYS A 74 18.37 0.13 6.73
N GLU A 75 17.93 1.34 6.40
CA GLU A 75 16.58 1.52 5.83
C GLU A 75 16.56 0.84 4.46
N PRO A 76 15.61 -0.07 4.16
CA PRO A 76 15.54 -0.75 2.88
C PRO A 76 15.33 0.25 1.74
N ASN A 77 15.82 -0.06 0.54
CA ASN A 77 15.70 0.86 -0.61
C ASN A 77 14.25 0.95 -1.13
N TYR A 78 13.50 -0.16 -1.09
CA TYR A 78 12.10 -0.22 -1.49
C TYR A 78 11.19 -0.09 -0.26
N HIS A 79 11.23 -1.04 0.66
CA HIS A 79 10.37 -1.10 1.86
C HIS A 79 10.81 -0.06 2.92
N SER A 80 10.61 1.20 2.57
CA SER A 80 11.08 2.42 3.24
C SER A 80 9.90 3.29 3.68
N ARG A 81 10.17 4.37 4.41
CA ARG A 81 9.12 5.37 4.73
C ARG A 81 8.49 5.95 3.46
N LEU A 82 9.28 6.12 2.40
CA LEU A 82 8.75 6.60 1.11
C LEU A 82 7.73 5.62 0.52
N HIS A 83 8.01 4.33 0.56
CA HIS A 83 7.06 3.33 0.07
C HIS A 83 5.77 3.36 0.88
N THR A 84 5.84 3.36 2.21
CA THR A 84 4.64 3.47 3.05
C THR A 84 3.82 4.72 2.72
N ALA A 85 4.47 5.87 2.50
CA ALA A 85 3.78 7.10 2.09
C ALA A 85 3.10 6.99 0.71
N ILE A 86 3.77 6.38 -0.27
CA ILE A 86 3.20 6.12 -1.60
C ILE A 86 1.98 5.20 -1.49
N VAL A 87 2.04 4.17 -0.64
CA VAL A 87 0.92 3.26 -0.39
C VAL A 87 -0.26 3.98 0.25
N LEU A 88 -0.03 4.87 1.22
CA LEU A 88 -1.11 5.68 1.83
C LEU A 88 -1.78 6.61 0.81
N GLU A 89 -1.01 7.26 -0.07
CA GLU A 89 -1.55 8.08 -1.15
C GLU A 89 -2.35 7.25 -2.16
N SER A 90 -1.85 6.06 -2.50
CA SER A 90 -2.48 5.11 -3.41
C SER A 90 -3.81 4.59 -2.85
N LEU A 91 -3.82 4.18 -1.57
CA LEU A 91 -5.02 3.74 -0.87
C LEU A 91 -6.05 4.86 -0.77
N THR A 92 -5.61 6.08 -0.45
CA THR A 92 -6.51 7.24 -0.40
C THR A 92 -7.15 7.52 -1.75
N ALA A 93 -6.41 7.39 -2.85
CA ALA A 93 -6.97 7.56 -4.19
C ALA A 93 -8.02 6.47 -4.52
N LEU A 94 -7.77 5.21 -4.14
CA LEU A 94 -8.71 4.11 -4.30
C LEU A 94 -9.98 4.33 -3.47
N LEU A 95 -9.86 4.75 -2.22
CA LEU A 95 -11.00 5.03 -1.34
C LEU A 95 -11.84 6.22 -1.86
N LEU A 96 -11.20 7.30 -2.32
CA LEU A 96 -11.91 8.43 -2.93
C LEU A 96 -12.63 8.02 -4.22
N GLU A 97 -12.05 7.15 -5.04
CA GLU A 97 -12.71 6.63 -6.23
C GLU A 97 -13.87 5.68 -5.87
N HIS A 98 -13.70 4.86 -4.83
CA HIS A 98 -14.77 4.02 -4.29
C HIS A 98 -15.98 4.87 -3.84
N ARG A 99 -15.75 5.96 -3.11
CA ARG A 99 -16.82 6.91 -2.75
C ARG A 99 -17.53 7.49 -3.96
N LYS A 100 -16.78 7.89 -4.98
CA LYS A 100 -17.32 8.45 -6.22
C LYS A 100 -18.21 7.44 -6.96
N ILE A 101 -17.77 6.19 -7.10
CA ILE A 101 -18.54 5.12 -7.76
C ILE A 101 -19.86 4.86 -7.02
N ASN A 102 -19.80 4.79 -5.69
CA ASN A 102 -20.98 4.52 -4.85
C ASN A 102 -21.79 5.76 -4.51
N LYS A 103 -21.45 6.93 -5.09
CA LYS A 103 -22.11 8.21 -4.84
C LYS A 103 -22.21 8.54 -3.35
N ILE A 104 -21.19 8.16 -2.57
CA ILE A 104 -21.10 8.49 -1.15
C ILE A 104 -20.84 10.01 -1.04
N THR A 105 -21.84 10.75 -0.58
CA THR A 105 -21.79 12.22 -0.50
C THR A 105 -21.34 12.74 0.86
N THR A 106 -21.17 11.86 1.86
CA THR A 106 -20.73 12.28 3.19
C THR A 106 -19.35 12.94 3.13
N LYS A 107 -19.19 14.01 3.90
CA LYS A 107 -17.90 14.68 4.13
C LYS A 107 -17.18 14.11 5.36
N SER A 108 -17.80 13.15 6.03
CA SER A 108 -17.25 12.53 7.23
C SER A 108 -16.30 11.40 6.88
N LEU A 109 -15.23 11.25 7.65
CA LEU A 109 -14.34 10.10 7.56
C LEU A 109 -15.06 8.85 8.09
N LEU A 110 -15.04 7.75 7.32
CA LEU A 110 -15.69 6.50 7.73
C LEU A 110 -14.74 5.61 8.53
N GLY A 111 -15.28 4.84 9.48
CA GLY A 111 -14.52 3.92 10.33
C GLY A 111 -13.66 2.92 9.55
N GLU A 112 -14.23 2.29 8.52
CA GLU A 112 -13.50 1.29 7.72
C GLU A 112 -12.38 1.91 6.87
N GLU A 113 -12.52 3.18 6.45
CA GLU A 113 -11.49 3.87 5.69
C GLU A 113 -10.26 4.21 6.55
N ILE A 114 -10.50 4.71 7.77
CA ILE A 114 -9.39 4.98 8.69
C ILE A 114 -8.77 3.66 9.18
N LEU A 115 -9.56 2.60 9.37
CA LEU A 115 -9.06 1.27 9.74
C LEU A 115 -8.01 0.76 8.73
N VAL A 116 -8.34 0.78 7.43
CA VAL A 116 -7.40 0.33 6.38
C VAL A 116 -6.19 1.26 6.25
N LEU A 117 -6.37 2.58 6.45
CA LEU A 117 -5.24 3.52 6.46
C LEU A 117 -4.29 3.24 7.64
N VAL A 118 -4.80 2.96 8.84
CA VAL A 118 -3.98 2.62 10.02
C VAL A 118 -3.21 1.33 9.77
N ALA A 119 -3.84 0.31 9.18
CA ALA A 119 -3.18 -0.93 8.82
C ALA A 119 -2.03 -0.69 7.83
N MET A 120 -2.29 0.04 6.75
CA MET A 120 -1.27 0.32 5.74
C MET A 120 -0.21 1.33 6.19
N ALA A 121 -0.48 2.17 7.20
CA ALA A 121 0.55 3.00 7.82
C ALA A 121 1.62 2.16 8.56
N GLY A 122 1.28 0.93 8.95
CA GLY A 122 2.16 0.03 9.72
C GLY A 122 2.50 -1.29 9.04
N HIS A 123 2.04 -1.55 7.81
CA HIS A 123 2.18 -2.87 7.17
C HIS A 123 3.65 -3.33 7.03
N ASP A 124 4.55 -2.38 6.77
CA ASP A 124 5.99 -2.59 6.60
C ASP A 124 6.83 -2.15 7.81
N ALA A 125 6.20 -1.94 8.97
CA ALA A 125 6.88 -1.45 10.15
C ALA A 125 8.07 -2.35 10.54
N GLY A 126 9.28 -1.78 10.53
CA GLY A 126 10.51 -2.50 10.89
C GLY A 126 11.00 -3.51 9.86
N HIS A 127 10.54 -3.41 8.60
CA HIS A 127 11.09 -4.16 7.47
C HIS A 127 12.60 -3.93 7.35
N ASN A 128 13.35 -5.00 7.09
CA ASN A 128 14.82 -5.03 7.07
C ASN A 128 15.41 -5.37 5.70
N GLY A 129 14.56 -5.46 4.68
CA GLY A 129 14.93 -5.77 3.30
C GLY A 129 15.04 -7.26 2.98
N SER A 130 14.77 -8.14 3.96
CA SER A 130 14.72 -9.58 3.72
C SER A 130 13.39 -10.00 3.13
N ARG A 131 13.31 -11.25 2.67
CA ARG A 131 12.07 -11.90 2.22
C ARG A 131 11.52 -12.82 3.31
N ASN A 132 10.24 -13.13 3.23
CA ASN A 132 9.60 -14.13 4.08
C ASN A 132 10.24 -15.51 3.89
N SER A 133 10.63 -16.17 4.98
CA SER A 133 10.96 -17.62 5.02
C SER A 133 9.73 -18.49 5.24
N SER A 134 8.64 -17.91 5.73
CA SER A 134 7.33 -18.54 5.87
C SER A 134 6.23 -17.50 5.69
N THR A 135 5.02 -17.94 5.34
CA THR A 135 3.86 -17.05 5.13
C THR A 135 3.62 -16.13 6.33
N CYS A 136 3.36 -14.85 6.04
CA CYS A 136 3.10 -13.75 6.97
C CYS A 136 4.22 -13.46 7.99
N GLN A 137 5.48 -13.86 7.74
CA GLN A 137 6.55 -13.70 8.73
C GLN A 137 6.87 -12.23 9.03
N LEU A 138 7.13 -11.43 7.99
CA LEU A 138 7.46 -10.02 8.10
C LEU A 138 6.23 -9.22 8.51
N GLU A 139 5.06 -9.54 7.97
CA GLU A 139 3.76 -8.95 8.31
C GLU A 139 3.44 -9.15 9.81
N SER A 140 3.74 -10.34 10.34
CA SER A 140 3.60 -10.63 11.79
C SER A 140 4.60 -9.83 12.64
N ARG A 141 5.79 -9.55 12.12
CA ARG A 141 6.76 -8.69 12.80
C ARG A 141 6.28 -7.24 12.80
N SER A 142 5.81 -6.73 11.66
CA SER A 142 5.24 -5.39 11.53
C SER A 142 4.09 -5.19 12.52
N PHE A 143 3.13 -6.13 12.55
CA PHE A 143 2.00 -6.05 13.48
C PHE A 143 2.44 -6.06 14.95
N ARG A 144 3.41 -6.92 15.33
CA ARG A 144 3.93 -6.95 16.71
C ARG A 144 4.53 -5.62 17.15
N LEU A 145 5.17 -4.89 16.24
CA LEU A 145 5.77 -3.58 16.54
C LEU A 145 4.72 -2.49 16.75
N ILE A 146 3.62 -2.52 15.99
CA ILE A 146 2.60 -1.47 16.06
C ILE A 146 1.50 -1.77 17.09
N ARG A 147 1.27 -3.04 17.44
CA ARG A 147 0.19 -3.45 18.36
C ARG A 147 0.18 -2.64 19.68
N PRO A 148 1.30 -2.43 20.38
CA PRO A 148 1.30 -1.62 21.61
C PRO A 148 0.82 -0.18 21.40
N LEU A 149 1.00 0.39 20.20
CA LEU A 149 0.54 1.73 19.84
C LEU A 149 -0.98 1.75 19.64
N LEU A 150 -1.54 0.69 19.03
CA LEU A 150 -2.99 0.52 18.89
C LEU A 150 -3.67 0.36 20.25
N GLU A 151 -3.06 -0.43 21.15
CA GLU A 151 -3.55 -0.64 22.52
C GLU A 151 -3.46 0.65 23.34
N ALA A 152 -2.35 1.40 23.24
CA ALA A 152 -2.19 2.70 23.90
C ALA A 152 -3.20 3.76 23.43
N ALA A 153 -3.57 3.72 22.14
CA ALA A 153 -4.63 4.54 21.57
C ALA A 153 -6.05 4.06 21.93
N LYS A 154 -6.18 2.98 22.72
CA LYS A 154 -7.44 2.37 23.15
C LYS A 154 -8.32 1.89 22.00
N CYS A 155 -7.72 1.47 20.88
CA CYS A 155 -8.46 0.78 19.82
C CYS A 155 -9.16 -0.45 20.41
N ASN A 156 -10.40 -0.71 19.98
CA ASN A 156 -11.10 -1.91 20.43
C ASN A 156 -10.43 -3.17 19.87
N GLN A 157 -10.68 -4.32 20.50
CA GLN A 157 -10.03 -5.58 20.12
C GLN A 157 -10.39 -6.05 18.71
N LYS A 158 -11.59 -5.73 18.23
CA LYS A 158 -12.02 -6.05 16.87
C LYS A 158 -11.18 -5.30 15.83
N ASP A 159 -10.99 -3.99 16.00
CA ASP A 159 -10.19 -3.15 15.11
C ASP A 159 -8.71 -3.59 15.11
N ILE A 160 -8.16 -3.92 16.28
CA ILE A 160 -6.79 -4.46 16.39
C ILE A 160 -6.67 -5.78 15.61
N TYR A 161 -7.67 -6.66 15.72
CA TYR A 161 -7.72 -7.91 14.96
C TYR A 161 -7.85 -7.67 13.45
N ASP A 162 -8.72 -6.76 13.04
CA ASP A 162 -8.91 -6.42 11.63
C ASP A 162 -7.64 -5.79 11.03
N ILE A 163 -6.97 -4.89 11.75
CA ILE A 163 -5.66 -4.33 11.35
C ILE A 163 -4.63 -5.45 11.19
N LYS A 164 -4.56 -6.39 12.14
CA LYS A 164 -3.67 -7.57 12.02
C LYS A 164 -3.96 -8.35 10.74
N ARG A 165 -5.24 -8.66 10.49
CA ARG A 165 -5.66 -9.41 9.31
C ARG A 165 -5.27 -8.70 8.01
N ILE A 166 -5.50 -7.38 7.94
CA ILE A 166 -5.17 -6.57 6.77
C ILE A 166 -3.65 -6.60 6.54
N ILE A 167 -2.84 -6.36 7.57
CA ILE A 167 -1.37 -6.42 7.44
C ILE A 167 -0.92 -7.83 7.02
N TRP A 168 -1.47 -8.89 7.60
CA TRP A 168 -1.16 -10.26 7.16
C TRP A 168 -1.52 -10.52 5.71
N SER A 169 -2.56 -9.86 5.20
CA SER A 169 -2.97 -10.02 3.81
C SER A 169 -1.99 -9.38 2.82
N THR A 170 -1.08 -8.50 3.24
CA THR A 170 -0.08 -7.92 2.32
C THR A 170 1.02 -8.90 1.93
N ASP A 171 1.05 -10.12 2.49
CA ASP A 171 1.95 -11.17 2.02
C ASP A 171 1.65 -11.52 0.53
N PRO A 172 2.63 -11.37 -0.39
CA PRO A 172 2.43 -11.60 -1.81
C PRO A 172 1.95 -13.01 -2.18
N THR A 173 2.24 -14.02 -1.35
CA THR A 173 1.78 -15.41 -1.56
C THR A 173 0.27 -15.55 -1.44
N LEU A 174 -0.41 -14.60 -0.79
CA LEU A 174 -1.86 -14.62 -0.57
C LEU A 174 -2.66 -13.90 -1.66
N TYR A 175 -2.03 -13.05 -2.48
CA TYR A 175 -2.69 -12.19 -3.45
C TYR A 175 -3.63 -12.97 -4.37
N ALA A 176 -3.12 -14.02 -5.02
CA ALA A 176 -3.92 -14.78 -5.99
C ALA A 176 -5.20 -15.38 -5.39
N ARG A 177 -5.10 -15.94 -4.18
CA ARG A 177 -6.24 -16.55 -3.47
C ARG A 177 -7.24 -15.49 -3.00
N LEU A 178 -6.76 -14.39 -2.43
CA LEU A 178 -7.62 -13.34 -1.88
C LEU A 178 -8.37 -12.59 -2.97
N HIS A 179 -7.71 -12.25 -4.07
CA HIS A 179 -8.38 -11.66 -5.24
C HIS A 179 -9.46 -12.59 -5.82
N LYS A 180 -9.16 -13.89 -5.97
CA LYS A 180 -10.15 -14.87 -6.47
C LYS A 180 -11.35 -14.99 -5.51
N GLY A 181 -11.10 -15.02 -4.20
CA GLY A 181 -12.14 -15.09 -3.20
C GLY A 181 -13.01 -13.83 -3.13
N ALA A 182 -12.42 -12.64 -3.19
CA ALA A 182 -13.18 -11.39 -3.16
C ALA A 182 -14.14 -11.26 -4.36
N GLN A 183 -13.74 -11.75 -5.54
CA GLN A 183 -14.56 -11.70 -6.75
C GLN A 183 -15.85 -12.56 -6.66
N THR A 184 -16.02 -13.40 -5.63
CA THR A 184 -17.26 -14.16 -5.42
C THR A 184 -18.33 -13.36 -4.68
N THR A 185 -18.03 -12.13 -4.24
CA THR A 185 -18.98 -11.25 -3.54
C THR A 185 -18.98 -9.86 -4.16
N GLU A 186 -20.03 -9.09 -3.89
CA GLU A 186 -20.04 -7.67 -4.22
C GLU A 186 -19.00 -6.91 -3.38
N PHE A 187 -18.53 -5.77 -3.91
CA PHE A 187 -17.55 -4.95 -3.21
C PHE A 187 -18.20 -4.22 -2.05
N GLU A 188 -17.76 -4.51 -0.83
CA GLU A 188 -18.08 -3.75 0.38
C GLU A 188 -16.81 -3.53 1.21
N LEU A 189 -16.53 -2.28 1.59
CA LEU A 189 -15.29 -1.94 2.31
C LEU A 189 -15.24 -2.53 3.73
N ASN A 190 -16.39 -2.86 4.33
CA ASN A 190 -16.45 -3.57 5.61
C ASN A 190 -16.20 -5.09 5.46
N HIS A 191 -16.19 -5.63 4.23
CA HIS A 191 -15.99 -7.05 4.00
C HIS A 191 -14.48 -7.41 4.04
N PRO A 192 -14.07 -8.38 4.89
CA PRO A 192 -12.66 -8.73 5.09
C PRO A 192 -11.85 -8.99 3.81
N ALA A 193 -12.45 -9.68 2.83
CA ALA A 193 -11.77 -10.00 1.58
C ALA A 193 -11.49 -8.75 0.73
N TRP A 194 -12.40 -7.77 0.76
CA TRP A 194 -12.25 -6.54 -0.01
C TRP A 194 -11.31 -5.54 0.67
N GLN A 195 -11.26 -5.53 2.01
CA GLN A 195 -10.22 -4.81 2.74
C GLN A 195 -8.82 -5.32 2.40
N ALA A 196 -8.66 -6.64 2.33
CA ALA A 196 -7.40 -7.24 1.90
C ALA A 196 -7.04 -6.81 0.47
N VAL A 197 -7.96 -7.00 -0.48
CA VAL A 197 -7.73 -6.69 -1.89
C VAL A 197 -7.41 -5.21 -2.13
N ILE A 198 -8.17 -4.27 -1.57
CA ILE A 198 -7.91 -2.84 -1.80
C ILE A 198 -6.56 -2.39 -1.20
N CYS A 199 -6.14 -3.01 -0.09
CA CYS A 199 -4.84 -2.75 0.52
C CYS A 199 -3.69 -3.35 -0.29
N GLN A 200 -3.83 -4.58 -0.79
CA GLN A 200 -2.88 -5.21 -1.70
C GLN A 200 -2.72 -4.40 -3.00
N GLU A 201 -3.84 -3.93 -3.55
CA GLU A 201 -3.82 -3.07 -4.74
C GLU A 201 -3.07 -1.77 -4.48
N ALA A 202 -3.31 -1.11 -3.34
CA ALA A 202 -2.61 0.11 -2.95
C ALA A 202 -1.09 -0.12 -2.80
N ASP A 203 -0.71 -1.27 -2.24
CA ASP A 203 0.67 -1.67 -1.98
C ASP A 203 1.50 -1.75 -3.28
N ILE A 204 0.92 -2.33 -4.33
CA ILE A 204 1.59 -2.51 -5.62
C ILE A 204 1.26 -1.45 -6.68
N LEU A 205 0.33 -0.53 -6.41
CA LEU A 205 -0.25 0.40 -7.40
C LEU A 205 0.84 1.18 -8.15
N ALA A 206 1.72 1.86 -7.41
CA ALA A 206 2.74 2.72 -8.01
C ALA A 206 3.70 1.91 -8.89
N SER A 207 4.04 0.69 -8.49
CA SER A 207 4.90 -0.23 -9.26
C SER A 207 4.26 -0.67 -10.59
N ALA A 208 2.92 -0.66 -10.68
CA ALA A 208 2.20 -0.94 -11.93
C ALA A 208 2.18 0.24 -12.90
N ILE A 209 2.31 1.49 -12.44
CA ILE A 209 2.35 2.67 -13.30
C ILE A 209 3.71 2.74 -14.03
N PRO A 210 3.75 2.81 -15.38
CA PRO A 210 4.99 2.82 -16.16
C PRO A 210 6.01 3.88 -15.71
N GLU A 211 5.51 5.06 -15.35
CA GLU A 211 6.30 6.21 -14.89
C GLU A 211 7.19 5.86 -13.69
N PHE A 212 6.67 5.10 -12.73
CA PHE A 212 7.38 4.78 -11.48
C PHE A 212 7.98 3.38 -11.48
N GLY A 213 7.39 2.46 -12.25
CA GLY A 213 7.72 1.03 -12.22
C GLY A 213 9.22 0.76 -12.34
N LYS A 214 9.92 1.39 -13.28
CA LYS A 214 11.36 1.17 -13.46
C LYS A 214 12.18 1.56 -12.22
N ASN A 215 11.94 2.75 -11.65
CA ASN A 215 12.68 3.21 -10.48
C ASN A 215 12.37 2.36 -9.23
N LEU A 216 11.09 2.02 -9.04
CA LEU A 216 10.66 1.19 -7.92
C LEU A 216 11.22 -0.23 -8.01
N THR A 217 11.23 -0.84 -9.20
CA THR A 217 11.90 -2.13 -9.42
C THR A 217 13.40 -2.05 -9.17
N GLN A 218 14.07 -0.95 -9.57
CA GLN A 218 15.49 -0.76 -9.25
C GLN A 218 15.73 -0.71 -7.74
N ARG A 219 14.92 0.04 -6.99
CA ARG A 219 15.00 0.09 -5.52
C ARG A 219 14.83 -1.30 -4.89
N LEU A 220 13.87 -2.09 -5.37
CA LEU A 220 13.65 -3.45 -4.87
C LEU A 220 14.85 -4.36 -5.20
N ALA A 221 15.41 -4.25 -6.42
CA ALA A 221 16.61 -4.98 -6.79
C ALA A 221 17.81 -4.59 -5.93
N ASP A 222 18.03 -3.30 -5.67
CA ASP A 222 19.12 -2.80 -4.83
C ASP A 222 18.98 -3.27 -3.38
N GLU A 223 17.75 -3.40 -2.89
CA GLU A 223 17.45 -3.98 -1.59
C GLU A 223 17.83 -5.47 -1.54
N TRP A 224 17.43 -6.25 -2.54
CA TRP A 224 17.67 -7.69 -2.57
C TRP A 224 19.10 -8.06 -2.93
N ARG A 225 19.84 -7.22 -3.65
CA ARG A 225 21.16 -7.55 -4.21
C ARG A 225 22.17 -8.04 -3.16
N LYS A 226 22.05 -7.58 -1.91
CA LYS A 226 22.95 -8.03 -0.82
C LYS A 226 22.63 -9.42 -0.29
N LEU A 227 21.39 -9.89 -0.44
CA LEU A 227 20.89 -11.15 0.10
C LEU A 227 20.70 -12.22 -0.99
N ASP A 228 20.28 -11.80 -2.18
CA ASP A 228 19.96 -12.66 -3.32
C ASP A 228 20.22 -11.89 -4.64
N PRO A 229 21.49 -11.85 -5.11
CA PRO A 229 21.85 -11.16 -6.35
C PRO A 229 21.13 -11.72 -7.58
N ILE A 230 20.88 -13.04 -7.63
CA ILE A 230 20.25 -13.69 -8.78
C ILE A 230 18.81 -13.22 -8.92
N SER A 231 18.02 -13.23 -7.83
CA SER A 231 16.65 -12.70 -7.87
C SER A 231 16.64 -11.20 -8.14
N ALA A 232 17.60 -10.44 -7.61
CA ALA A 232 17.70 -9.00 -7.86
C ALA A 232 17.88 -8.67 -9.35
N GLU A 233 18.77 -9.38 -10.05
CA GLU A 233 18.94 -9.22 -11.51
C GLU A 233 17.71 -9.74 -12.28
N GLY A 234 17.07 -10.81 -11.79
CA GLY A 234 15.81 -11.32 -12.31
C GLY A 234 14.70 -10.26 -12.34
N LEU A 235 14.57 -9.43 -11.29
CA LEU A 235 13.60 -8.33 -11.21
C LEU A 235 13.78 -7.29 -12.33
N LEU A 236 15.03 -6.98 -12.68
CA LEU A 236 15.36 -5.96 -13.68
C LEU A 236 15.16 -6.44 -15.12
N SER A 237 15.01 -7.74 -15.31
CA SER A 237 14.79 -8.33 -16.63
C SER A 237 13.40 -8.05 -17.18
N ARG A 238 13.26 -8.11 -18.50
CA ARG A 238 11.95 -8.11 -19.18
C ARG A 238 11.04 -9.21 -18.66
N GLY A 239 11.60 -10.41 -18.43
CA GLY A 239 10.87 -11.55 -17.86
C GLY A 239 10.34 -11.26 -16.46
N GLY A 240 11.14 -10.61 -15.61
CA GLY A 240 10.73 -10.16 -14.27
C GLY A 240 9.58 -9.16 -14.32
N ARG A 241 9.63 -8.19 -15.25
CA ARG A 241 8.52 -7.24 -15.45
C ARG A 241 7.23 -7.94 -15.89
N ILE A 242 7.31 -8.85 -16.87
CA ILE A 242 6.16 -9.65 -17.31
C ILE A 242 5.62 -10.48 -16.14
N TYR A 243 6.49 -11.14 -15.38
CA TYR A 243 6.09 -11.94 -14.22
C TYR A 243 5.34 -11.11 -13.18
N PHE A 244 5.85 -9.93 -12.83
CA PHE A 244 5.18 -9.00 -11.92
C PHE A 244 3.80 -8.59 -12.43
N LEU A 245 3.70 -8.15 -13.68
CA LEU A 245 2.45 -7.68 -14.27
C LEU A 245 1.40 -8.80 -14.35
N THR A 246 1.82 -10.03 -14.63
CA THR A 246 0.91 -11.19 -14.74
C THR A 246 0.48 -11.73 -13.37
N HIS A 247 1.36 -11.75 -12.37
CA HIS A 247 1.11 -12.50 -11.13
C HIS A 247 0.81 -11.63 -9.91
N TYR A 248 1.38 -10.42 -9.84
CA TYR A 248 1.28 -9.55 -8.66
C TYR A 248 0.46 -8.28 -8.90
N ALA A 249 0.54 -7.66 -10.08
CA ALA A 249 -0.19 -6.43 -10.40
C ALA A 249 -1.68 -6.69 -10.70
N LYS A 250 -2.40 -7.24 -9.71
CA LYS A 250 -3.82 -7.61 -9.82
C LYS A 250 -4.69 -6.48 -9.32
N PHE A 251 -5.63 -6.02 -10.15
CA PHE A 251 -6.55 -4.93 -9.83
C PHE A 251 -8.01 -5.39 -10.00
N SER A 252 -8.61 -5.83 -8.89
CA SER A 252 -9.94 -6.42 -8.83
C SER A 252 -11.02 -5.49 -8.27
N SER A 253 -10.69 -4.53 -7.40
CA SER A 253 -11.69 -3.63 -6.83
C SER A 253 -12.34 -2.74 -7.91
N PRO A 254 -13.62 -2.34 -7.75
CA PRO A 254 -14.27 -1.40 -8.66
C PRO A 254 -13.50 -0.08 -8.77
N ALA A 255 -12.90 0.39 -7.67
CA ALA A 255 -12.09 1.60 -7.65
C ALA A 255 -10.85 1.48 -8.55
N ALA A 256 -10.08 0.39 -8.42
CA ALA A 256 -8.91 0.16 -9.25
C ALA A 256 -9.26 0.02 -10.74
N ARG A 257 -10.38 -0.63 -11.06
CA ARG A 257 -10.91 -0.72 -12.43
C ARG A 257 -11.32 0.65 -12.97
N SER A 258 -12.04 1.47 -12.18
CA SER A 258 -12.44 2.83 -12.56
C SER A 258 -11.25 3.74 -12.82
N LEU A 259 -10.16 3.58 -12.05
CA LEU A 259 -8.89 4.30 -12.29
C LEU A 259 -8.11 3.80 -13.52
N GLY A 260 -8.57 2.73 -14.18
CA GLY A 260 -7.92 2.17 -15.36
C GLY A 260 -6.64 1.38 -15.08
N LEU A 261 -6.40 0.95 -13.85
CA LEU A 261 -5.15 0.28 -13.46
C LEU A 261 -4.96 -1.06 -14.18
N GLN A 262 -6.03 -1.85 -14.35
CA GLN A 262 -5.95 -3.09 -15.11
C GLN A 262 -5.61 -2.82 -16.59
N LYS A 263 -6.20 -1.80 -17.20
CA LYS A 263 -5.89 -1.39 -18.57
C LYS A 263 -4.41 -1.00 -18.72
N ILE A 264 -3.84 -0.28 -17.76
CA ILE A 264 -2.41 0.06 -17.73
C ILE A 264 -1.53 -1.19 -17.67
N VAL A 265 -1.94 -2.24 -16.94
CA VAL A 265 -1.23 -3.52 -16.89
C VAL A 265 -1.31 -4.24 -18.24
N ASP A 266 -2.51 -4.33 -18.81
CA ASP A 266 -2.77 -5.04 -20.07
C ASP A 266 -2.01 -4.41 -21.26
N GLU A 267 -1.98 -3.08 -21.34
CA GLU A 267 -1.23 -2.34 -22.36
C GLU A 267 0.28 -2.60 -22.26
N GLN A 268 0.83 -2.65 -21.04
CA GLN A 268 2.23 -2.98 -20.83
C GLN A 268 2.55 -4.42 -21.23
N LEU A 269 1.72 -5.38 -20.84
CA LEU A 269 1.88 -6.79 -21.24
C LEU A 269 1.87 -6.92 -22.77
N SER A 270 0.92 -6.27 -23.43
CA SER A 270 0.80 -6.28 -24.90
C SER A 270 2.08 -5.74 -25.56
N GLY A 271 2.60 -4.59 -25.10
CA GLY A 271 3.84 -4.01 -25.63
C GLY A 271 5.09 -4.84 -25.34
N LEU A 272 5.14 -5.49 -24.18
CA LEU A 272 6.22 -6.39 -23.76
C LEU A 272 6.13 -7.78 -24.39
N GLN A 273 5.04 -8.16 -25.04
CA GLN A 273 4.90 -9.43 -25.76
C GLN A 273 5.02 -9.21 -27.28
N GLY A 274 4.41 -8.16 -27.84
CA GLY A 274 4.47 -7.84 -29.27
C GLY A 274 5.86 -7.46 -29.79
N SER A 275 6.77 -6.98 -28.93
CA SER A 275 8.17 -6.71 -29.27
C SER A 275 9.05 -7.98 -29.43
N TYR A 276 8.45 -9.18 -29.34
CA TYR A 276 9.12 -10.46 -29.65
C TYR A 276 8.90 -10.91 -31.11
N SER A 277 7.81 -10.48 -31.75
CA SER A 277 7.43 -10.92 -33.11
C SER A 277 8.05 -10.08 -34.24
N SER A 278 8.74 -8.98 -33.92
CA SER A 278 9.33 -8.04 -34.90
C SER A 278 10.86 -8.07 -34.97
N ARG A 279 11.52 -9.04 -34.33
CA ARG A 279 12.99 -9.20 -34.33
C ARG A 279 13.47 -10.57 -34.82
N ASN A 280 12.82 -11.13 -35.85
CA ASN A 280 13.39 -12.19 -36.68
C ASN A 280 13.26 -11.79 -38.16
N PRO A 281 14.29 -11.18 -38.78
CA PRO A 281 14.49 -11.32 -40.21
C PRO A 281 14.88 -12.76 -40.57
#